data_AF-A0A352SWP4-F1
#
_entry.id   AF-A0A352SWP4-F1
#
_cell.length_a   1.000
_cell.length_b   1.000
_cell.length_c   1.000
_cell.angle_alpha   90.00
_cell.angle_beta   90.00
_cell.angle_gamma   90.00
#
_symmetry.space_group_name_H-M   'P 1'
#
loop_
_entity.id
_entity.type
_entity.pdbx_description
1 polymer ?
#
loop_
_entity_poly.entity_id
_entity_poly.type
_entity_poly.pdbx_seq_one_letter_code
_entity_poly.pdbx_strand_id
1 'polypeptide(L)' 'SSAQITDLYTEQELTGKQVLAVINFPPRQIADFMSEVLVLGTYSKDGVVLIQPERNVENGDKLG' A
#
# COMPACT_ATOMS: atom_id res chain seq x y z
N SER A 1 -7.24 -3.24 -7.79
CA SER A 1 -6.63 -2.41 -6.72
C SER A 1 -6.44 -1.00 -7.25
N SER A 2 -6.90 0.05 -6.54
CA SER A 2 -6.72 1.45 -6.98
C SER A 2 -5.29 1.97 -6.86
N ALA A 3 -4.40 1.23 -6.22
CA ALA A 3 -3.05 1.69 -5.95
C ALA A 3 -2.15 1.80 -7.20
N GLN A 4 -2.60 1.38 -8.38
CA GLN A 4 -1.82 1.41 -9.64
C GLN A 4 -0.40 0.83 -9.49
N ILE A 5 -0.24 -0.21 -8.66
CA ILE A 5 1.04 -0.86 -8.37
C ILE A 5 1.33 -2.08 -9.28
N THR A 6 0.45 -2.37 -10.22
CA THR A 6 0.50 -3.59 -11.06
C THR A 6 1.69 -3.64 -12.01
N ASP A 7 2.36 -2.51 -12.25
CA ASP A 7 3.55 -2.45 -13.10
C ASP A 7 4.75 -3.17 -12.46
N LEU A 8 4.82 -3.20 -11.12
CA LEU A 8 5.96 -3.74 -10.36
C LEU A 8 5.63 -4.96 -9.51
N TYR A 9 4.35 -5.28 -9.31
CA TYR A 9 3.94 -6.37 -8.42
C TYR A 9 2.81 -7.20 -9.00
N THR A 10 2.97 -8.52 -8.89
CA THR A 10 1.92 -9.51 -9.11
C THR A 10 1.09 -9.72 -7.84
N GLU A 11 -0.12 -10.25 -7.97
CA GLU A 11 -1.01 -10.53 -6.83
C GLU A 11 -0.38 -11.50 -5.81
N GLN A 12 0.39 -12.47 -6.30
CA GLN A 12 1.08 -13.47 -5.48
C GLN A 12 2.19 -12.83 -4.64
N GLU A 13 2.93 -11.86 -5.20
CA GLU A 13 4.00 -11.16 -4.49
C GLU A 13 3.47 -10.20 -3.42
N LEU A 14 2.22 -9.75 -3.54
CA LEU A 14 1.58 -8.86 -2.57
C LEU A 14 1.06 -9.61 -1.34
N THR A 15 0.75 -10.90 -1.49
CA THR A 15 0.22 -11.70 -0.38
C THR A 15 1.30 -11.86 0.70
N GLY A 16 1.04 -11.33 1.91
CA GLY A 16 1.98 -11.39 3.04
C GLY A 16 3.09 -10.33 3.01
N LYS A 17 3.13 -9.44 2.01
CA LYS A 17 4.08 -8.33 1.96
C LYS A 17 3.73 -7.28 3.03
N GLN A 18 4.73 -6.82 3.79
CA GLN A 18 4.56 -5.69 4.70
C GLN A 18 4.59 -4.36 3.96
N VAL A 19 3.64 -3.49 4.28
CA VAL A 19 3.49 -2.17 3.67
C VAL A 19 3.18 -1.14 4.76
N LEU A 20 3.51 0.12 4.49
CA LEU A 20 2.99 1.24 5.27
C LEU A 20 1.66 1.71 4.67
N ALA A 21 0.69 2.01 5.53
CA ALA A 21 -0.59 2.57 5.12
C ALA A 21 -1.10 3.58 6.14
N VAL A 22 -1.83 4.58 5.63
CA VAL A 22 -2.64 5.49 6.44
C VAL A 22 -4.04 4.89 6.54
N ILE A 23 -4.49 4.62 7.77
CA ILE A 23 -5.75 3.89 8.04
C ILE A 23 -6.86 4.74 8.67
N ASN A 24 -6.60 6.03 8.88
CA ASN A 24 -7.53 6.95 9.54
C ASN A 24 -8.20 7.92 8.56
N PHE A 25 -8.22 7.61 7.27
CA PHE A 25 -8.93 8.44 6.31
C PHE A 25 -10.43 8.19 6.38
N PRO A 26 -11.25 9.24 6.20
CA PRO A 26 -12.67 9.03 5.95
C PRO A 26 -12.83 8.17 4.68
N PRO A 27 -13.85 7.30 4.61
CA PRO A 27 -14.08 6.46 3.44
C PRO A 27 -14.16 7.30 2.16
N ARG A 28 -13.35 6.93 1.16
CA ARG A 28 -13.29 7.63 -0.13
C ARG A 28 -13.80 6.72 -1.24
N GLN A 29 -14.77 7.18 -2.01
CA GLN A 29 -15.23 6.49 -3.21
C GLN A 29 -14.14 6.56 -4.29
N ILE A 30 -13.69 5.40 -4.75
CA ILE A 30 -12.75 5.25 -5.86
C ILE A 30 -13.42 4.35 -6.91
N ALA A 31 -13.77 4.93 -8.07
CA ALA A 31 -14.57 4.25 -9.08
C ALA A 31 -15.82 3.59 -8.47
N ASP A 32 -15.91 2.27 -8.47
CA ASP A 32 -17.03 1.44 -8.03
C ASP A 32 -16.90 0.92 -6.59
N PHE A 33 -15.83 1.26 -5.85
CA PHE A 33 -15.62 0.78 -4.49
C PHE A 33 -15.24 1.88 -3.50
N MET A 34 -15.44 1.59 -2.21
CA MET A 34 -15.07 2.48 -1.10
C MET A 34 -13.72 2.06 -0.52
N SER A 35 -12.78 3.01 -0.41
CA SER A 35 -11.47 2.81 0.21
C SER A 35 -11.39 3.54 1.54
N GLU A 36 -10.98 2.86 2.60
CA GLU A 36 -10.74 3.44 3.93
C GLU A 36 -9.24 3.58 4.25
N VAL A 37 -8.38 3.12 3.33
CA VAL A 37 -6.93 3.10 3.51
C VAL A 37 -6.20 3.73 2.33
N LEU A 38 -5.00 4.25 2.60
CA LEU A 38 -4.02 4.64 1.59
C LEU A 38 -2.72 3.88 1.84
N VAL A 39 -2.36 2.98 0.93
CA VAL A 39 -1.05 2.31 0.93
C VAL A 39 0.01 3.27 0.40
N LEU A 40 1.15 3.35 1.07
CA LEU A 40 2.23 4.30 0.74
C LEU A 40 3.25 3.67 -0.20
N GLY A 41 3.66 4.47 -1.19
CA GLY A 41 4.68 4.11 -2.17
C GLY A 41 5.34 5.34 -2.77
N THR A 42 6.50 5.17 -3.40
CA THR A 42 7.20 6.22 -4.13
C THR A 42 7.04 6.02 -5.64
N TYR A 43 6.98 7.12 -6.40
CA TYR A 43 7.01 7.05 -7.86
C TYR A 43 8.43 6.81 -8.33
N SER A 44 8.63 5.73 -9.08
CA SER A 44 9.89 5.42 -9.76
C SER A 44 9.71 5.48 -11.28
N LYS A 45 10.78 5.22 -12.04
CA LYS A 45 10.71 5.15 -13.51
C LYS A 45 9.86 3.97 -13.99
N ASP A 46 9.83 2.89 -13.23
CA ASP A 46 9.24 1.61 -13.63
C ASP A 46 7.85 1.39 -13.02
N GLY A 47 7.37 2.32 -12.18
CA GLY A 47 6.07 2.24 -11.50
C GLY A 47 6.15 2.68 -10.04
N VAL A 48 5.09 2.41 -9.28
CA VAL A 48 5.00 2.74 -7.85
C VAL A 48 5.70 1.68 -7.01
N VAL A 49 6.74 2.06 -6.26
CA VAL A 49 7.47 1.16 -5.33
C VAL A 49 6.87 1.28 -3.94
N LEU A 50 6.40 0.17 -3.37
CA LEU A 50 5.81 0.13 -2.04
C LEU A 50 6.83 0.44 -0.94
N ILE A 51 6.42 1.25 0.04
CA ILE A 51 7.23 1.52 1.24
C ILE A 51 6.99 0.39 2.25
N GLN A 52 8.09 -0.20 2.71
CA GLN A 52 8.11 -1.24 3.74
C GLN A 52 9.15 -0.87 4.82
N PRO A 53 8.98 -1.33 6.06
CA PRO A 53 10.04 -1.24 7.06
C PRO A 53 11.27 -2.06 6.61
N GLU A 54 12.47 -1.64 7.02
CA GLU A 54 13.72 -2.36 6.68
C GLU A 54 13.79 -3.76 7.29
N ARG A 55 13.09 -3.98 8.40
CA ARG A 55 12.94 -5.28 9.07
C ARG A 55 11.47 -5.61 9.24
N ASN A 56 11.20 -6.89 9.48
CA ASN A 56 9.87 -7.29 9.88
C ASN A 56 9.50 -6.70 11.24
N VAL A 57 8.31 -6.12 11.29
CA VAL A 57 7.69 -5.52 12.49
C VAL A 57 6.33 -6.14 12.73
N GLU A 58 5.71 -5.85 13.87
CA GLU A 58 4.35 -6.34 14.13
C GLU A 58 3.33 -5.58 13.28
N ASN A 59 2.31 -6.29 12.79
CA ASN A 59 1.25 -5.65 12.00
C ASN A 59 0.47 -4.67 12.89
N GLY A 60 0.45 -3.40 12.48
CA GLY A 60 -0.19 -2.32 13.24
C GLY A 60 0.78 -1.45 14.03
N ASP A 61 2.09 -1.75 14.00
CA ASP A 61 3.10 -0.84 14.52
C ASP A 61 2.97 0.55 13.89
N LYS A 62 3.00 1.58 14.73
CA LYS A 62 2.78 2.96 14.31
C LYS A 62 4.06 3.53 13.71
N LEU A 63 3.91 4.23 12.59
CA LEU A 63 4.97 5.09 12.07
C LEU A 63 5.29 6.18 13.10
N GLY A 64 6.57 6.34 13.41
CA GLY A 64 7.11 7.38 14.28
C GLY A 64 7.64 8.59 13.52
#